data_AF-A0A8H9KHD1-F1
#
_entry.id   AF-A0A8H9KHD1-F1
#
_cell.length_a   1.000
_cell.length_b   1.000
_cell.length_c   1.000
_cell.angle_alpha   90.00
_cell.angle_beta   90.00
_cell.angle_gamma   90.00
#
_symmetry.space_group_name_H-M   'P 1'
#
loop_
_entity.id
_entity.type
_entity.pdbx_description
1 polymer ?
#
loop_
_entity_poly.entity_id
_entity_poly.type
_entity_poly.pdbx_seq_one_letter_code
_entity_poly.pdbx_strand_id
1 'polypeptide(L)'
;MEGISANTALENSYNLMQSFIQAIETNNTQELKSLITSKDSIGTLMLMHKTLLTFKYNLKTVLNGAALPYSNGCLEGFNRKIKQIERTAFDYSNFINLLTRIRLEEDLYKEKEPNSLLMTA
;
A
#
# COMPACT_ATOMS: atom_id res chain seq x y z
N MET A 1 35.76 -26.81 -8.23
CA MET A 1 34.45 -26.19 -8.49
C MET A 1 34.51 -24.78 -7.96
N GLU A 2 34.84 -23.81 -8.80
CA GLU A 2 34.60 -22.42 -8.44
C GLU A 2 33.09 -22.18 -8.60
N GLY A 3 32.39 -22.13 -7.47
CA GLY A 3 30.98 -21.74 -7.46
C GLY A 3 30.85 -20.33 -8.02
N ILE A 4 29.79 -20.08 -8.78
CA ILE A 4 29.46 -18.74 -9.31
C ILE A 4 29.44 -17.78 -8.11
N SER A 5 30.46 -16.93 -7.99
CA SER A 5 30.56 -16.00 -6.87
C SER A 5 29.38 -15.02 -6.93
N ALA A 6 28.77 -14.73 -5.78
CA ALA A 6 27.62 -13.84 -5.73
C ALA A 6 28.01 -12.45 -6.23
N ASN A 7 27.15 -11.87 -7.09
CA ASN A 7 27.35 -10.51 -7.55
C ASN A 7 27.27 -9.55 -6.36
N THR A 8 28.37 -8.87 -6.05
CA THR A 8 28.49 -7.98 -4.89
C THR A 8 27.45 -6.85 -4.90
N ALA A 9 27.02 -6.37 -6.06
CA ALA A 9 25.99 -5.33 -6.15
C ALA A 9 24.60 -5.87 -5.77
N LEU A 10 24.30 -7.11 -6.16
CA LEU A 10 23.05 -7.79 -5.79
C LEU A 10 23.02 -8.10 -4.30
N GLU A 11 24.11 -8.62 -3.75
CA GLU A 11 24.25 -8.92 -2.33
C GLU A 11 24.09 -7.66 -1.47
N ASN A 12 24.74 -6.56 -1.85
CA ASN A 12 24.60 -5.28 -1.18
C ASN A 12 23.17 -4.71 -1.26
N SER A 13 22.49 -4.90 -2.39
CA SER A 13 21.09 -4.48 -2.56
C SER A 13 20.16 -5.29 -1.66
N TYR A 14 20.38 -6.60 -1.60
CA TYR A 14 19.62 -7.50 -0.75
C TYR A 14 19.80 -7.17 0.74
N ASN A 15 21.04 -7.04 1.19
CA ASN A 15 21.34 -6.71 2.58
C ASN A 15 20.73 -5.36 2.98
N LEU A 16 20.78 -4.37 2.09
CA LEU A 16 20.13 -3.07 2.31
C LEU A 16 18.61 -3.23 2.49
N MET A 17 17.95 -3.97 1.59
CA MET A 17 16.51 -4.23 1.68
C MET A 17 16.14 -4.94 2.99
N GLN A 18 16.95 -5.91 3.43
CA GLN A 18 16.74 -6.60 4.70
C GLN A 18 16.86 -5.65 5.90
N SER A 19 17.88 -4.78 5.93
CA SER A 19 17.98 -3.76 6.99
C SER A 19 16.77 -2.82 7.02
N PHE A 20 16.21 -2.46 5.85
CA PHE A 20 14.98 -1.67 5.77
C PHE A 20 13.77 -2.40 6.35
N ILE A 21 13.58 -3.68 5.99
CA ILE A 21 12.47 -4.50 6.51
C ILE A 21 12.59 -4.60 8.04
N GLN A 22 13.78 -4.93 8.54
CA GLN A 22 14.04 -5.05 9.98
C GLN A 22 13.77 -3.73 10.73
N ALA A 23 14.21 -2.59 10.18
CA ALA A 23 13.97 -1.28 10.80
C ALA A 23 12.46 -0.93 10.86
N ILE A 24 11.68 -1.36 9.86
CA ILE A 24 10.22 -1.17 9.84
C ILE A 24 9.54 -2.11 10.84
N GLU A 25 9.89 -3.41 10.87
CA GLU A 25 9.32 -4.39 11.80
C GLU A 25 9.60 -4.02 13.27
N THR A 26 10.78 -3.47 13.54
CA THR A 26 11.18 -3.01 14.89
C THR A 26 10.69 -1.60 15.23
N ASN A 27 9.98 -0.92 14.31
CA ASN A 27 9.55 0.49 14.41
C ASN A 27 10.72 1.45 14.77
N ASN A 28 11.96 1.10 14.38
CA ASN A 28 13.16 1.86 14.71
C ASN A 28 13.35 3.04 13.73
N THR A 29 12.61 4.13 13.98
CA THR A 29 12.63 5.33 13.12
C THR A 29 14.00 5.99 12.98
N GLN A 30 14.88 5.86 13.97
CA GLN A 30 16.23 6.45 13.91
C GLN A 30 17.14 5.67 12.96
N GLU A 31 17.07 4.34 13.02
CA GLU A 31 17.76 3.45 12.10
C GLU A 31 17.21 3.58 10.67
N LEU A 32 15.89 3.69 10.52
CA LEU A 32 15.28 3.94 9.21
C LEU A 32 15.76 5.27 8.60
N LYS A 33 15.82 6.33 9.41
CA LYS A 33 16.32 7.64 8.98
C LYS A 33 17.80 7.58 8.61
N SER A 34 18.62 6.87 9.39
CA SER A 34 20.03 6.70 9.09
C SER A 34 20.19 5.92 7.78
N LEU A 35 19.49 4.81 7.56
CA LEU A 35 19.53 4.03 6.32
C LEU A 35 19.15 4.83 5.06
N ILE A 36 18.19 5.74 5.17
CA ILE A 36 17.78 6.63 4.06
C ILE A 36 18.82 7.73 3.78
N THR A 37 19.52 8.19 4.82
CA THR A 37 20.43 9.35 4.76
C THR A 37 21.90 8.95 4.59
N SER A 38 22.31 7.78 5.08
CA SER A 38 23.71 7.38 5.30
C SER A 38 24.43 6.90 4.04
N LYS A 39 23.89 7.11 2.85
CA LYS A 39 24.57 6.76 1.59
C LYS A 39 24.46 7.90 0.58
N ASP A 40 25.37 8.87 0.73
CA ASP A 40 25.80 9.75 -0.36
C ASP A 40 26.76 9.03 -1.35
N SER A 41 27.02 7.73 -1.16
CA SER A 41 27.80 6.88 -2.05
C SER A 41 26.94 5.91 -2.86
N ILE A 42 25.75 6.34 -3.32
CA ILE A 42 24.95 5.62 -4.33
C ILE A 42 25.57 5.86 -5.71
N GLY A 43 26.86 5.55 -5.85
CA GLY A 43 27.53 5.40 -7.14
C GLY A 43 27.33 4.00 -7.74
N THR A 44 26.79 3.03 -6.98
CA THR A 44 26.91 1.61 -7.37
C THR A 44 25.70 0.72 -7.04
N LEU A 45 24.53 1.29 -6.70
CA LEU A 45 23.30 0.54 -6.40
C LEU A 45 22.17 0.93 -7.36
N MET A 46 22.28 0.45 -8.59
CA MET A 46 21.36 0.79 -9.69
C MET A 46 19.91 0.27 -9.48
N LEU A 47 19.68 -0.66 -8.55
CA LEU A 47 18.36 -1.32 -8.37
C LEU A 47 17.38 -0.57 -7.46
N MET A 48 17.84 0.12 -6.42
CA MET A 48 16.96 0.76 -5.42
C MET A 48 17.08 2.29 -5.36
N HIS A 49 17.85 2.88 -6.27
CA HIS A 49 18.10 4.32 -6.29
C HIS A 49 16.81 5.16 -6.33
N LYS A 50 15.86 4.81 -7.20
CA LYS A 50 14.58 5.54 -7.33
C LYS A 50 13.74 5.47 -6.05
N THR A 51 13.71 4.31 -5.41
CA THR A 51 13.00 4.10 -4.14
C THR A 51 13.62 4.94 -3.02
N LEU A 52 14.95 4.92 -2.89
CA LEU A 52 15.67 5.72 -1.91
C LEU A 52 15.47 7.22 -2.11
N LEU A 53 15.50 7.71 -3.36
CA LEU A 53 15.18 9.10 -3.66
C LEU A 53 13.77 9.48 -3.24
N THR A 54 12.80 8.58 -3.49
CA THR A 54 11.41 8.80 -3.12
C THR A 54 11.23 8.80 -1.59
N PHE A 55 11.94 7.93 -0.88
CA PHE A 55 11.95 7.91 0.58
C PHE A 55 12.66 9.14 1.17
N LYS A 56 13.74 9.62 0.55
CA LYS A 56 14.43 10.85 0.95
C LYS A 56 13.52 12.07 0.78
N TYR A 57 12.78 12.15 -0.34
CA TYR A 57 11.80 13.22 -0.57
C TYR A 57 10.62 13.15 0.41
N ASN A 58 10.11 11.95 0.69
CA ASN A 58 8.94 11.73 1.56
C ASN A 58 9.30 11.30 3.00
N LEU A 59 10.47 11.70 3.50
CA LEU A 59 11.06 11.15 4.73
C LEU A 59 10.09 11.21 5.93
N LYS A 60 9.41 12.34 6.11
CA LYS A 60 8.43 12.51 7.21
C LYS A 60 7.31 11.49 7.13
N THR A 61 6.76 11.24 5.94
CA THR A 61 5.68 10.28 5.72
C THR A 61 6.13 8.86 5.97
N VAL A 62 7.35 8.51 5.52
CA VAL A 62 7.95 7.19 5.74
C VAL A 62 8.18 6.93 7.22
N LEU A 63 8.75 7.90 7.95
CA LEU A 63 8.97 7.77 9.40
C LEU A 63 7.65 7.66 10.17
N ASN A 64 6.63 8.43 9.78
CA ASN A 64 5.30 8.33 10.39
C ASN A 64 4.64 6.98 10.09
N GLY A 65 4.77 6.48 8.87
CA GLY A 65 4.24 5.17 8.48
C GLY A 65 4.90 4.01 9.23
N ALA A 66 6.19 4.13 9.57
CA ALA A 66 6.92 3.15 10.36
C ALA A 66 6.74 3.32 11.89
N ALA A 67 6.14 4.41 12.35
CA ALA A 67 5.95 4.67 13.78
C ALA A 67 4.50 4.44 14.24
N LEU A 68 3.54 4.62 13.33
CA LEU A 68 2.13 4.55 13.65
C LEU A 68 1.57 3.14 13.39
N PRO A 69 0.60 2.67 14.19
CA PRO A 69 -0.02 1.36 14.03
C PRO A 69 -1.05 1.31 12.87
N TYR A 70 -1.13 2.36 12.04
CA TYR A 70 -2.12 2.43 10.97
C TYR A 70 -1.67 1.59 9.77
N SER A 71 -2.48 0.59 9.43
CA SER A 71 -2.26 -0.22 8.24
C SER A 71 -3.09 0.30 7.06
N ASN A 72 -2.49 0.30 5.88
CA ASN A 72 -3.20 0.53 4.62
C ASN A 72 -4.08 -0.65 4.19
N GLY A 73 -4.07 -1.76 4.96
CA GLY A 73 -4.74 -3.02 4.59
C GLY A 73 -6.24 -2.89 4.34
N CYS A 74 -6.96 -2.13 5.17
CA CYS A 74 -8.40 -1.91 4.96
C CYS A 74 -8.68 -1.13 3.66
N LEU A 75 -7.88 -0.08 3.38
CA LEU A 75 -7.99 0.73 2.17
C LEU A 75 -7.64 -0.09 0.91
N GLU A 76 -6.61 -0.93 0.99
CA GLU A 76 -6.25 -1.86 -0.10
C GLU A 76 -7.34 -2.92 -0.35
N GLY A 77 -7.94 -3.44 0.73
CA GLY A 77 -9.08 -4.34 0.64
C GLY A 77 -10.27 -3.69 -0.08
N PHE A 78 -10.60 -2.45 0.28
CA PHE A 78 -11.65 -1.68 -0.36
C PHE A 78 -11.35 -1.40 -1.85
N ASN A 79 -10.13 -0.97 -2.16
CA ASN A 79 -9.69 -0.76 -3.54
C ASN A 79 -9.74 -2.05 -4.37
N ARG A 80 -9.46 -3.22 -3.76
CA ARG A 80 -9.59 -4.51 -4.42
C ARG A 80 -11.03 -4.85 -4.73
N LYS A 81 -11.96 -4.62 -3.79
CA LYS A 81 -13.40 -4.81 -3.99
C LYS A 81 -13.92 -3.94 -5.14
N ILE A 82 -13.60 -2.64 -5.15
CA ILE A 82 -14.00 -1.74 -6.25
C ILE A 82 -13.49 -2.26 -7.60
N LYS A 83 -12.20 -2.61 -7.69
CA LYS A 83 -11.64 -3.17 -8.92
C LYS A 83 -12.30 -4.49 -9.33
N GLN A 84 -12.78 -5.30 -8.37
CA GLN A 84 -13.52 -6.52 -8.67
C GLN A 84 -14.90 -6.20 -9.24
N ILE A 85 -15.62 -5.25 -8.64
CA ILE A 85 -16.90 -4.74 -9.15
C ILE A 85 -16.72 -4.27 -10.59
N GLU A 86 -15.74 -3.41 -10.86
CA GLU A 86 -15.44 -2.89 -12.20
C GLU A 86 -15.13 -3.99 -13.23
N ARG A 87 -14.45 -5.07 -12.85
CA ARG A 87 -14.17 -6.20 -13.76
C ARG A 87 -15.40 -7.07 -14.07
N THR A 88 -16.33 -7.18 -13.11
CA THR A 88 -17.57 -7.96 -13.27
C THR A 88 -18.72 -7.13 -13.85
N ALA A 89 -18.57 -5.81 -13.84
CA ALA A 89 -19.46 -4.81 -14.39
C ALA A 89 -19.38 -4.73 -15.91
N PHE A 90 -19.85 -5.75 -16.62
CA PHE A 90 -20.13 -5.58 -18.04
C PHE A 90 -21.36 -4.67 -18.16
N ASP A 91 -21.13 -3.43 -18.62
CA ASP A 91 -22.15 -2.42 -18.97
C ASP A 91 -22.67 -1.45 -17.88
N TYR A 92 -21.89 -1.15 -16.83
CA TYR A 92 -22.16 0.07 -16.03
C TYR A 92 -21.65 1.31 -16.77
N SER A 93 -22.29 1.67 -17.88
CA SER A 93 -21.95 2.88 -18.65
C SER A 93 -22.27 4.19 -17.90
N ASN A 94 -22.90 4.11 -16.71
CA ASN A 94 -23.18 5.23 -15.82
C ASN A 94 -22.49 5.05 -14.45
N PHE A 95 -21.72 6.07 -14.02
CA PHE A 95 -21.05 6.12 -12.71
C PHE A 95 -22.01 5.92 -11.52
N ILE A 96 -23.27 6.37 -11.64
CA ILE A 96 -24.29 6.18 -10.60
C ILE A 96 -24.58 4.69 -10.38
N ASN A 97 -24.55 3.86 -11.43
CA ASN A 97 -24.77 2.42 -11.31
C ASN A 97 -23.60 1.74 -10.61
N LEU A 98 -22.36 2.15 -10.93
CA LEU A 98 -21.15 1.68 -10.22
C LEU A 98 -21.20 2.05 -8.73
N LEU A 99 -21.54 3.31 -8.41
CA LEU A 99 -21.64 3.78 -7.02
C LEU A 99 -22.75 3.05 -6.24
N THR A 100 -23.88 2.77 -6.90
CA THR A 100 -24.98 2.00 -6.31
C THR A 100 -24.54 0.58 -6.00
N ARG A 101 -23.83 -0.08 -6.92
CA ARG A 101 -23.29 -1.44 -6.71
C ARG A 101 -22.27 -1.49 -5.57
N ILE A 102 -21.36 -0.53 -5.49
CA ILE A 102 -20.39 -0.42 -4.38
C ILE A 102 -21.12 -0.27 -3.04
N ARG A 103 -22.16 0.57 -2.97
CA ARG A 103 -22.95 0.75 -1.74
C ARG A 103 -23.74 -0.49 -1.33
N LEU A 104 -24.22 -1.26 -2.29
CA LEU A 104 -24.90 -2.54 -2.05
C LEU A 104 -23.93 -3.59 -1.51
N GLU A 105 -22.73 -3.72 -2.08
CA GLU A 105 -21.74 -4.72 -1.63
C GLU A 105 -21.11 -4.42 -0.27
N GLU A 106 -21.15 -3.17 0.17
CA GLU A 106 -20.71 -2.77 1.51
C GLU A 106 -21.83 -2.84 2.57
N ASP A 107 -23.02 -3.38 2.23
CA ASP A 107 -24.20 -3.44 3.12
C ASP A 107 -24.61 -2.06 3.69
N LEU A 108 -24.18 -0.98 3.04
CA LEU A 108 -24.53 0.41 3.41
C LEU A 108 -25.89 0.84 2.85
N TYR A 109 -26.49 0.00 2.00
CA TYR A 109 -27.84 0.21 1.49
C TYR A 109 -28.84 -0.38 2.48
N LYS A 110 -29.34 0.46 3.39
CA LYS A 110 -30.52 0.09 4.19
C LYS A 110 -31.73 0.22 3.29
N GLU A 111 -32.49 -0.88 3.13
CA GLU A 111 -33.83 -0.76 2.56
C GLU A 111 -34.60 0.30 3.37
N LYS A 112 -35.25 1.21 2.65
CA LYS A 112 -36.15 2.15 3.30
C LYS A 112 -37.34 1.32 3.78
N GLU A 113 -37.47 1.16 5.10
CA GLU A 113 -38.63 0.53 5.73
C GLU A 113 -39.91 0.98 5.01
N PRO A 114 -40.78 0.05 4.57
CA PRO A 114 -41.99 0.42 3.86
C PRO A 114 -42.81 1.35 4.76
N ASN A 115 -43.17 2.53 4.23
CA ASN A 115 -44.00 3.49 4.95
C ASN A 115 -45.26 2.78 5.48
N SER A 116 -45.40 2.68 6.80
CA SER A 116 -46.53 2.06 7.49
C SER A 116 -47.89 2.72 7.19
N LEU A 117 -47.90 3.83 6.45
CA LEU A 117 -49.10 4.56 6.01
C LEU A 117 -49.89 3.90 4.86
N LEU A 118 -49.42 2.77 4.31
CA LEU A 118 -50.18 1.98 3.33
C LEU A 118 -50.68 0.63 3.87
N MET A 119 -50.53 0.37 5.17
CA MET A 119 -50.98 -0.86 5.84
C MET A 119 -52.20 -0.65 6.76
N THR A 120 -52.97 0.42 6.53
CA THR A 120 -54.33 0.55 7.06
C THR A 120 -55.29 0.67 5.88
N ALA A 121 -56.20 -0.30 5.83
CA ALA A 121 -57.25 -0.50 4.84
C ALA A 121 -58.12 0.73 4.56
#